data_AF-A0A2E6KTM6-F1
#
_entry.id   AF-A0A2E6KTM6-F1
#
_cell.length_a   1.000
_cell.length_b   1.000
_cell.length_c   1.000
_cell.angle_alpha   90.00
_cell.angle_beta   90.00
_cell.angle_gamma   90.00
#
_symmetry.space_group_name_H-M   'P 1'
#
loop_
_entity.id
_entity.type
_entity.pdbx_description
1 polymer ?
#
loop_
_entity_poly.entity_id
_entity_poly.type
_entity_poly.pdbx_seq_one_letter_code
_entity_poly.pdbx_strand_id
1 'polypeptide(L)'
;MFTSGVVLAMTMVDLTEHESRIFNLIKEKPEILSSKEARTKIASDIGMSEKTLRNRIGDLRRYGLLNETSRKQESKTPSITQSGSNELNQSTYVMAWVIASVASLAIFVVYF
;
A
#
# COMPACT_ATOMS: atom_id res chain seq x y z
N MET A 1 44.85 13.87 4.74
CA MET A 1 43.93 14.37 3.69
C MET A 1 43.78 13.28 2.64
N PHE A 2 42.73 12.47 2.73
CA PHE A 2 42.32 11.58 1.64
C PHE A 2 40.87 11.95 1.32
N THR A 3 40.74 12.58 0.17
CA THR A 3 39.51 13.02 -0.46
C THR A 3 38.70 11.82 -0.94
N SER A 4 37.39 11.92 -0.70
CA SER A 4 36.28 11.51 -1.56
C SER A 4 36.27 10.11 -2.17
N GLY A 5 35.23 9.35 -1.79
CA GLY A 5 34.79 8.12 -2.43
C GLY A 5 34.40 7.14 -1.32
N VAL A 6 33.15 6.75 -1.13
CA VAL A 6 32.08 6.54 -2.09
C VAL A 6 30.77 6.71 -1.31
N VAL A 7 30.00 7.74 -1.66
CA VAL A 7 28.57 7.82 -1.34
C VAL A 7 27.89 6.70 -2.09
N LEU A 8 27.82 5.52 -1.50
CA LEU A 8 27.03 4.41 -2.02
C LEU A 8 25.56 4.68 -1.67
N ALA A 9 24.95 5.62 -2.39
CA ALA A 9 23.51 5.77 -2.48
C ALA A 9 22.96 4.53 -3.21
N MET A 10 22.79 3.45 -2.44
CA MET A 10 22.25 2.18 -2.88
C MET A 10 20.78 2.36 -3.24
N THR A 11 20.56 2.62 -4.54
CA THR A 11 19.43 2.19 -5.38
C THR A 11 18.00 2.34 -4.82
N MET A 12 17.34 3.36 -5.36
CA MET A 12 15.89 3.60 -5.42
C MET A 12 15.05 2.33 -5.48
N VAL A 13 14.43 1.97 -4.37
CA VAL A 13 13.00 1.67 -4.38
C VAL A 13 12.35 3.05 -4.50
N ASP A 14 11.45 3.27 -5.46
CA ASP A 14 10.71 4.54 -5.63
C ASP A 14 9.78 4.79 -4.42
N LEU A 15 10.37 5.02 -3.25
CA LEU A 15 9.70 5.60 -2.12
C LEU A 15 9.66 7.09 -2.40
N THR A 16 8.44 7.61 -2.43
CA THR A 16 8.21 9.06 -2.48
C THR A 16 9.04 9.74 -1.38
N GLU A 17 9.47 10.99 -1.56
CA GLU A 17 10.29 11.72 -0.57
C GLU A 17 9.73 11.60 0.86
N HIS A 18 8.39 11.65 0.96
CA HIS A 18 7.64 11.44 2.19
C HIS A 18 7.81 10.05 2.81
N GLU A 19 7.84 8.99 2.00
CA GLU A 19 7.95 7.61 2.48
C GLU A 19 9.37 7.29 2.93
N SER A 20 10.39 7.80 2.24
CA SER A 20 11.79 7.66 2.66
C SER A 20 12.05 8.37 3.99
N ARG A 21 11.49 9.57 4.19
CA ARG A 21 11.55 10.29 5.47
C ARG A 21 10.93 9.48 6.61
N ILE A 22 9.76 8.88 6.38
CA ILE A 22 9.08 8.03 7.36
C ILE A 22 9.91 6.77 7.66
N PHE A 23 10.47 6.13 6.64
CA PHE A 23 11.32 4.95 6.81
C PHE A 23 12.53 5.23 7.71
N ASN A 24 13.26 6.31 7.41
CA ASN A 24 14.41 6.72 8.21
C ASN A 24 14.01 7.01 9.67
N LEU A 25 12.86 7.65 9.87
CA LEU A 25 12.37 7.94 11.22
C LEU A 25 11.95 6.69 11.99
N ILE A 26 11.34 5.70 11.34
CA ILE A 26 11.04 4.40 11.97
C ILE A 26 12.34 3.68 12.34
N LYS A 27 13.37 3.77 11.50
CA LYS A 27 14.69 3.19 11.77
C LYS A 27 15.37 3.84 12.97
N GLU A 28 15.23 5.16 13.13
CA GLU A 28 15.74 5.88 14.31
C GLU A 28 14.91 5.62 15.57
N LYS A 29 13.59 5.43 15.44
CA LYS A 29 12.65 5.27 16.56
C LYS A 29 11.71 4.09 16.33
N PRO A 30 12.14 2.84 16.60
CA PRO A 30 11.29 1.65 16.44
C PRO A 30 10.10 1.64 17.40
N GLU A 31 10.12 2.47 18.46
CA GLU A 31 9.07 2.60 19.47
C GLU A 31 7.69 2.95 18.89
N ILE A 32 7.62 3.60 17.72
CA ILE A 32 6.35 3.95 17.06
C ILE A 32 5.59 2.76 16.47
N LEU A 33 6.29 1.64 16.27
CA LEU A 33 5.66 0.40 15.83
C LEU A 33 4.85 -0.21 16.98
N SER A 34 5.39 -0.16 18.20
CA SER A 34 4.79 -0.78 19.38
C SER A 34 3.81 0.14 20.10
N SER A 35 4.13 1.44 20.27
CA SER A 35 3.32 2.37 21.07
C SER A 35 2.51 3.36 20.23
N LYS A 36 1.20 3.44 20.51
CA LYS A 36 0.29 4.43 19.91
C LYS A 36 0.66 5.87 20.30
N GLU A 37 1.10 6.09 21.54
CA GLU A 37 1.48 7.42 22.02
C GLU A 37 2.74 7.93 21.32
N ALA A 38 3.76 7.07 21.21
CA ALA A 38 4.98 7.39 20.47
C ALA A 38 4.66 7.71 19.00
N ARG A 39 3.78 6.92 18.37
CA ARG A 39 3.33 7.14 16.99
C ARG A 39 2.58 8.45 16.83
N THR A 40 1.76 8.83 17.82
CA THR A 40 1.00 10.09 17.79
C THR A 40 1.94 11.29 17.90
N LYS A 41 2.88 11.26 18.86
CA LYS A 41 3.87 12.32 19.07
C LYS A 41 4.72 12.55 17.81
N ILE A 42 5.17 11.46 17.18
CA ILE A 42 6.01 11.51 15.98
C ILE A 42 5.20 11.93 14.75
N ALA A 43 3.93 11.53 14.64
CA ALA A 43 3.08 12.02 13.56
C ALA A 43 2.92 13.55 13.64
N SER A 44 2.67 14.09 14.84
CA SER A 44 2.57 15.53 15.07
C SER A 44 3.87 16.28 14.72
N ASP A 45 5.04 15.71 15.04
CA ASP A 45 6.36 16.30 14.75
C ASP A 45 6.62 16.45 13.24
N ILE A 46 6.16 15.49 12.43
CA ILE A 46 6.27 15.54 10.96
C ILE A 46 5.11 16.33 10.31
N GLY A 47 4.15 16.80 11.10
CA GLY A 47 2.97 17.52 10.60
C GLY A 47 1.93 16.62 9.93
N MET A 48 1.82 15.35 10.32
CA MET A 48 0.79 14.43 9.81
C MET A 48 -0.05 13.80 10.93
N SER A 49 -1.18 13.19 10.57
CA SER A 49 -2.02 12.47 11.54
C SER A 49 -1.48 11.08 11.86
N GLU A 50 -1.76 10.55 13.06
CA GLU A 50 -1.42 9.16 13.42
C GLU A 50 -1.99 8.15 12.42
N LYS A 51 -3.21 8.40 11.91
CA LYS A 51 -3.84 7.58 10.87
C LYS A 51 -2.98 7.53 9.60
N THR A 52 -2.50 8.69 9.14
CA THR A 52 -1.63 8.79 7.98
C THR A 52 -0.32 8.06 8.23
N LEU A 53 0.32 8.29 9.40
CA LEU A 53 1.58 7.65 9.74
C LEU A 53 1.45 6.12 9.83
N ARG A 54 0.38 5.60 10.45
CA ARG A 54 0.10 4.16 10.51
C ARG A 54 -0.12 3.55 9.13
N ASN A 55 -0.86 4.24 8.26
CA ASN A 55 -1.08 3.77 6.89
C ASN A 55 0.25 3.66 6.15
N ARG A 56 1.10 4.70 6.24
CA ARG A 56 2.44 4.68 5.66
C ARG A 56 3.29 3.54 6.23
N ILE A 57 3.34 3.35 7.55
CA ILE A 57 4.02 2.19 8.16
C ILE A 57 3.51 0.87 7.56
N GLY A 58 2.20 0.75 7.32
CA GLY A 58 1.61 -0.41 6.64
C GLY A 58 2.10 -0.58 5.20
N ASP A 59 2.17 0.50 4.43
CA ASP A 59 2.71 0.49 3.06
C ASP A 59 4.18 0.04 3.05
N LEU A 60 5.00 0.57 3.97
CA LEU A 60 6.39 0.14 4.11
C LEU A 60 6.53 -1.35 4.50
N ARG A 61 5.59 -1.91 5.28
CA ARG A 61 5.52 -3.37 5.52
C ARG A 61 5.17 -4.13 4.25
N ARG A 62 4.23 -3.63 3.44
CA ARG A 62 3.84 -4.25 2.15
C ARG A 62 4.98 -4.22 1.13
N TYR A 63 5.82 -3.19 1.17
CA TYR A 63 7.02 -3.09 0.35
C TYR A 63 8.17 -3.99 0.83
N GLY A 64 8.01 -4.71 1.95
CA GLY A 64 9.06 -5.58 2.51
C GLY A 64 10.23 -4.82 3.13
N LEU A 65 10.07 -3.52 3.41
CA LEU A 65 11.10 -2.67 4.00
C LEU A 65 11.17 -2.83 5.53
N LEU A 66 10.04 -3.15 6.17
CA LEU A 66 9.98 -3.57 7.56
C LEU A 66 9.84 -5.09 7.60
N ASN A 67 10.98 -5.77 7.64
CA ASN A 67 11.04 -7.20 7.90
C ASN A 67 10.58 -7.50 9.33
N GLU A 68 9.31 -7.85 9.50
CA GLU A 68 8.94 -8.75 10.57
C GLU A 68 9.15 -10.16 10.06
N THR A 69 10.13 -10.85 10.64
CA THR A 69 10.39 -12.28 10.48
C THR A 69 9.11 -13.08 10.69
N SER A 70 8.37 -13.31 9.62
CA SER A 70 7.32 -14.31 9.51
C SER A 70 7.15 -14.59 8.03
N ARG A 71 7.87 -15.61 7.56
CA ARG A 71 7.63 -16.24 6.26
C ARG A 71 6.13 -16.47 6.07
N LYS A 72 5.54 -15.74 5.13
CA LYS A 72 4.57 -16.32 4.21
C LYS A 72 4.79 -15.67 2.83
N GLN A 73 5.93 -16.01 2.25
CA GLN A 73 5.96 -16.12 0.79
C GLN A 73 5.01 -17.25 0.44
N GLU A 74 3.80 -16.90 0.03
CA GLU A 74 3.02 -17.77 -0.84
C GLU A 74 2.57 -16.91 -2.03
N SER A 75 3.27 -17.18 -3.12
CA SER A 75 2.96 -16.81 -4.49
C SER A 75 1.50 -17.05 -4.86
N LYS A 76 0.92 -16.04 -5.54
CA LYS A 76 -0.19 -16.13 -6.51
C LYS A 76 -1.47 -16.88 -6.07
N THR A 77 -2.47 -16.14 -5.64
CA THR A 77 -3.87 -16.27 -6.09
C THR A 77 -4.69 -15.04 -5.65
N PRO A 78 -5.69 -14.57 -6.42
CA PRO A 78 -6.43 -13.36 -6.11
C PRO A 78 -7.48 -13.67 -5.03
N SER A 79 -7.18 -13.37 -3.77
CA SER A 79 -8.18 -13.39 -2.70
C SER A 79 -8.87 -12.03 -2.63
N ILE A 80 -10.06 -11.96 -3.19
CA ILE A 80 -11.06 -10.94 -2.86
C ILE A 80 -11.39 -11.11 -1.37
N THR A 81 -10.89 -10.20 -0.54
CA THR A 81 -11.44 -9.97 0.80
C THR A 81 -12.28 -8.70 0.70
N GLN A 82 -13.59 -8.88 0.62
CA GLN A 82 -14.57 -7.81 0.74
C GLN A 82 -14.47 -7.22 2.16
N SER A 83 -13.67 -6.17 2.30
CA SER A 83 -13.82 -5.19 3.36
C SER A 83 -14.85 -4.18 2.88
N GLY A 84 -16.00 -4.12 3.54
CA GLY A 84 -17.15 -3.29 3.19
C GLY A 84 -16.80 -1.81 3.03
N SER A 85 -16.48 -1.44 1.80
CA SER A 85 -16.60 -0.09 1.27
C SER A 85 -17.31 -0.25 -0.07
N ASN A 86 -18.47 0.37 -0.15
CA ASN A 86 -19.36 0.48 -1.30
C ASN A 86 -18.74 1.32 -2.44
N GLU A 87 -17.43 1.17 -2.69
CA GLU A 87 -16.77 1.77 -3.83
C GLU A 87 -16.75 0.75 -4.97
N LEU A 88 -17.76 0.82 -5.82
CA LEU A 88 -17.80 0.10 -7.09
C LEU A 88 -16.71 0.69 -7.99
N ASN A 89 -15.73 -0.12 -8.34
CA ASN A 89 -14.68 0.24 -9.28
C ASN A 89 -15.29 0.51 -10.67
N GLN A 90 -14.76 1.48 -11.41
CA GLN A 90 -15.24 1.79 -12.77
C GLN A 90 -15.23 0.56 -13.69
N SER A 91 -14.28 -0.36 -13.50
CA SER A 91 -14.25 -1.64 -14.20
C SER A 91 -15.49 -2.50 -13.96
N THR A 92 -16.10 -2.49 -12.77
CA THR A 92 -17.33 -3.26 -12.49
C THR A 92 -18.53 -2.71 -13.26
N TYR A 93 -18.63 -1.39 -13.44
CA TYR A 93 -19.71 -0.80 -14.24
C TYR A 93 -19.61 -1.17 -15.72
N VAL A 94 -18.40 -1.14 -16.29
CA VAL A 94 -18.23 -1.57 -17.69
C VAL A 94 -18.47 -3.07 -17.85
N MET A 95 -18.07 -3.91 -16.89
CA MET A 95 -18.38 -5.34 -16.93
C MET A 95 -19.88 -5.61 -16.81
N ALA A 96 -20.58 -4.89 -15.93
CA ALA A 96 -22.03 -5.01 -15.80
C ALA A 96 -22.76 -4.63 -17.10
N TRP A 97 -22.29 -3.59 -17.80
CA TRP A 97 -22.85 -3.17 -19.09
C TRP A 97 -22.62 -4.21 -20.19
N VAL A 98 -21.42 -4.79 -20.26
CA VAL A 98 -21.10 -5.87 -21.21
C VAL A 98 -21.97 -7.10 -20.96
N ILE A 99 -22.15 -7.52 -19.70
CA ILE A 99 -22.99 -8.67 -19.34
C ILE A 99 -24.45 -8.41 -19.76
N ALA A 100 -24.97 -7.22 -19.50
CA ALA A 100 -26.34 -6.85 -19.88
C ALA A 100 -26.53 -6.86 -21.41
N SER A 101 -25.57 -6.34 -22.18
CA SER A 101 -25.61 -6.37 -23.65
C SER A 101 -25.57 -7.79 -24.20
N VAL A 102 -24.69 -8.65 -23.67
CA VAL A 102 -24.58 -10.05 -24.12
C VAL A 102 -25.84 -10.84 -23.79
N ALA A 103 -26.42 -10.64 -22.61
CA ALA A 103 -27.68 -11.29 -22.23
C ALA A 103 -28.84 -10.85 -23.13
N SER A 104 -28.96 -9.56 -23.44
CA SER A 104 -30.01 -9.05 -24.32
C SER A 104 -29.87 -9.57 -25.76
N LEU A 105 -28.62 -9.71 -26.25
CA LEU A 105 -28.37 -10.29 -27.58
C LEU A 105 -28.71 -11.78 -27.62
N ALA A 106 -28.38 -12.54 -26.57
CA ALA A 106 -28.72 -13.96 -26.47
C ALA A 106 -30.24 -14.18 -26.45
N ILE A 107 -30.97 -13.35 -25.71
CA ILE A 107 -32.45 -13.38 -25.69
C ILE A 107 -33.01 -13.05 -27.07
N PHE A 108 -32.43 -12.05 -27.77
CA PHE A 108 -32.85 -11.68 -29.12
C PHE A 108 -32.67 -12.84 -30.12
N VAL A 109 -31.52 -13.52 -30.13
CA VAL A 109 -31.25 -14.65 -31.03
C VAL A 109 -32.14 -15.87 -30.77
N VAL A 110 -32.60 -16.06 -29.53
CA VAL A 110 -33.46 -17.20 -29.16
C VAL A 110 -34.93 -16.94 -29.54
N TYR A 111 -35.37 -15.69 -29.56
CA TYR A 111 -36.78 -15.32 -29.73
C TYR A 111 -37.13 -14.70 -31.09
N PHE A 112 -36.15 -14.37 -31.94
CA PHE A 112 -36.32 -13.81 -33.29
C PHE A 112 -35.54 -14.61 -34.33
#